data_AF-A0A813BUT8-F1
#
_entry.id   AF-A0A813BUT8-F1
#
_cell.length_a   1.000
_cell.length_b   1.000
_cell.length_c   1.000
_cell.angle_alpha   90.00
_cell.angle_beta   90.00
_cell.angle_gamma   90.00
#
_symmetry.space_group_name_H-M   'P 1'
#
loop_
_entity.id
_entity.type
_entity.pdbx_description
1 polymer ?
#
loop_
_entity_poly.entity_id
_entity_poly.type
_entity_poly.pdbx_seq_one_letter_code
_entity_poly.pdbx_strand_id
1 'polypeptide(L)'
;MLRVWRPSGEELVIMSEKKLKDVAALKRNLCEFYGFPVYLQQLVHDNGVLADEIKLDACVDLQLLLLRVSDQTRDCAALDLMSAARKNHIKMARCLLECGAVKDSQAFLQKYLTTPLLIAAETGHLEMARLLVEAGMGKDAKGRRGLTAL
;
A
#
# COMPACT_ATOMS: atom_id res chain seq x y z
N MET A 1 24.42 -10.15 -3.00
CA MET A 1 23.03 -10.04 -3.53
C MET A 1 22.03 -10.24 -2.41
N LEU A 2 21.14 -9.27 -2.19
CA LEU A 2 20.12 -9.33 -1.13
C LEU A 2 18.80 -9.85 -1.71
N ARG A 3 18.23 -10.87 -1.05
CA ARG A 3 16.96 -11.49 -1.43
C ARG A 3 15.86 -11.08 -0.48
N VAL A 4 14.72 -10.64 -1.01
CA VAL A 4 13.53 -10.34 -0.21
C VAL A 4 12.43 -11.30 -0.59
N TRP A 5 11.86 -11.98 0.40
CA TRP A 5 10.82 -12.98 0.23
C TRP A 5 9.46 -12.44 0.67
N ARG A 6 8.40 -12.77 -0.08
CA ARG A 6 7.02 -12.53 0.35
C ARG A 6 6.60 -13.50 1.44
N PRO A 7 5.53 -13.18 2.19
CA PRO A 7 4.87 -14.15 3.06
C PRO A 7 4.34 -15.37 2.29
N SER A 8 4.07 -15.22 0.98
CA SER A 8 3.69 -16.32 0.08
C SER A 8 4.82 -17.29 -0.25
N GLY A 9 6.07 -16.99 0.14
CA GLY A 9 7.26 -17.75 -0.24
C GLY A 9 7.79 -17.41 -1.64
N GLU A 10 7.19 -16.44 -2.33
CA GLU A 10 7.70 -15.94 -3.61
C GLU A 10 8.87 -14.98 -3.39
N GLU A 11 9.95 -15.16 -4.15
CA GLU A 11 11.07 -14.22 -4.17
C GLU A 11 10.62 -12.93 -4.84
N LEU A 12 10.62 -11.84 -4.07
CA LEU A 12 10.16 -10.53 -4.48
C LEU A 12 11.24 -9.78 -5.28
N VAL A 13 12.51 -9.91 -4.86
CA VAL A 13 13.63 -9.13 -5.43
C VAL A 13 14.98 -9.84 -5.34
N ILE A 14 15.76 -9.81 -6.43
CA ILE A 14 17.22 -9.96 -6.45
C ILE A 14 17.82 -8.56 -6.68
N MET A 15 18.20 -7.84 -5.62
CA MET A 15 18.85 -6.53 -5.79
C MET A 15 20.37 -6.70 -5.95
N SER A 16 20.87 -6.39 -7.15
CA SER A 16 22.31 -6.29 -7.43
C SER A 16 22.88 -4.97 -6.88
N GLU A 17 23.25 -4.99 -5.60
CA GLU A 17 24.37 -4.29 -4.92
C GLU A 17 24.60 -2.78 -5.04
N LYS A 18 23.87 -2.01 -5.85
CA LYS A 18 24.10 -0.56 -5.90
C LYS A 18 22.91 0.23 -5.36
N LYS A 19 22.98 0.55 -4.05
CA LYS A 19 22.51 1.80 -3.37
C LYS A 19 21.61 1.67 -2.13
N LEU A 20 21.28 0.48 -1.61
CA LEU A 20 20.51 0.38 -0.36
C LEU A 20 21.46 0.23 0.82
N LYS A 21 21.58 1.27 1.65
CA LYS A 21 22.49 1.31 2.80
C LYS A 21 21.88 0.66 4.04
N ASP A 22 20.61 0.92 4.27
CA ASP A 22 19.88 0.59 5.48
C ASP A 22 18.49 0.03 5.17
N VAL A 23 17.89 -0.58 6.20
CA VAL A 23 16.52 -1.11 6.16
C VAL A 23 15.53 -0.01 5.77
N ALA A 24 15.72 1.23 6.23
CA ALA A 24 14.89 2.36 5.83
C ALA A 24 14.88 2.60 4.31
N ALA A 25 16.05 2.59 3.66
CA ALA A 25 16.14 2.73 2.20
C ALA A 25 15.45 1.56 1.49
N LEU A 26 15.61 0.34 1.99
CA LEU A 26 14.91 -0.83 1.42
C LEU A 26 13.40 -0.70 1.56
N LYS A 27 12.89 -0.25 2.72
CA LYS A 27 11.45 -0.04 2.90
C LYS A 27 10.89 1.00 1.92
N ARG A 28 11.61 2.12 1.73
CA ARG A 28 11.22 3.15 0.73
C ARG A 28 11.23 2.59 -0.69
N ASN A 29 12.22 1.78 -1.04
CA ASN A 29 12.30 1.16 -2.35
C ASN A 29 11.13 0.19 -2.60
N LEU A 30 10.81 -0.64 -1.59
CA LEU A 30 9.64 -1.52 -1.63
C LEU A 30 8.32 -0.73 -1.79
N CYS A 31 8.23 0.44 -1.17
CA CYS A 31 7.09 1.35 -1.35
C CYS A 31 7.00 1.92 -2.76
N GLU A 32 8.12 2.37 -3.32
CA GLU A 32 8.15 3.04 -4.62
C GLU A 32 7.91 2.08 -5.79
N PHE A 33 8.60 0.93 -5.81
CA PHE A 33 8.58 0.02 -6.96
C PHE A 33 7.50 -1.05 -6.87
N TYR A 34 7.16 -1.46 -5.66
CA TYR A 34 6.20 -2.55 -5.41
C TYR A 34 4.90 -2.09 -4.76
N GLY A 35 4.82 -0.84 -4.31
CA GLY A 35 3.60 -0.26 -3.74
C GLY A 35 3.31 -0.69 -2.31
N PHE A 36 4.31 -1.19 -1.56
CA PHE A 36 4.11 -1.58 -0.17
C PHE A 36 4.27 -0.36 0.75
N PRO A 37 3.26 0.12 1.48
CA PRO A 37 3.42 1.30 2.35
C PRO A 37 4.42 1.04 3.48
N VAL A 38 5.39 1.94 3.69
CA VAL A 38 6.51 1.76 4.66
C VAL A 38 6.03 1.36 6.07
N TYR A 39 4.95 1.96 6.56
CA TYR A 39 4.41 1.69 7.90
C TYR A 39 3.70 0.33 8.03
N LEU A 40 3.42 -0.34 6.90
CA LEU A 40 2.90 -1.71 6.89
C LEU A 40 4.02 -2.73 6.66
N GLN A 41 5.25 -2.30 6.36
CA GLN A 41 6.34 -3.21 6.10
C GLN A 41 7.08 -3.58 7.38
N GLN A 42 7.25 -4.87 7.57
CA GLN A 42 8.10 -5.42 8.61
C GLN A 42 9.11 -6.38 7.96
N LEU A 43 10.39 -6.02 8.05
CA LEU A 43 11.48 -6.83 7.51
C LEU A 43 12.04 -7.71 8.63
N VAL A 44 12.20 -9.00 8.33
CA VAL A 44 12.64 -10.01 9.28
C VAL A 44 13.84 -10.76 8.73
N HIS A 45 14.84 -11.00 9.57
CA HIS A 45 16.01 -11.82 9.30
C HIS A 45 16.20 -12.79 10.47
N ASP A 46 16.33 -14.09 10.22
CA ASP A 46 16.46 -15.13 11.27
C ASP A 46 15.43 -15.01 12.40
N ASN A 47 14.15 -14.74 12.07
CA ASN A 47 13.05 -14.46 12.99
C ASN A 47 13.20 -13.18 13.84
N GLY A 48 14.26 -12.40 13.65
CA GLY A 48 14.46 -11.09 14.24
C GLY A 48 13.87 -9.97 13.39
N VAL A 49 13.05 -9.10 14.00
CA VAL A 49 12.53 -7.90 13.34
C VAL A 49 13.65 -6.88 13.19
N LEU A 50 13.87 -6.42 11.96
CA LEU A 50 14.90 -5.44 11.67
C LEU A 50 14.39 -4.01 11.91
N ALA A 51 15.16 -3.27 12.71
CA ALA A 51 14.98 -1.83 12.88
C ALA A 51 15.49 -1.07 11.65
N ASP A 52 15.01 0.15 11.47
CA ASP A 52 15.25 0.96 10.26
C ASP A 52 16.73 1.34 10.09
N GLU A 53 17.49 1.38 11.20
CA GLU A 53 18.90 1.78 11.27
C GLU A 53 19.88 0.66 10.89
N ILE A 54 19.39 -0.58 10.75
CA ILE A 54 20.25 -1.73 10.48
C ILE A 54 20.79 -1.63 9.05
N LYS A 55 22.10 -1.81 8.93
CA LYS A 55 22.78 -1.87 7.63
C LYS A 55 22.54 -3.22 6.97
N LEU A 56 22.23 -3.18 5.68
CA LEU A 56 21.90 -4.39 4.92
C LEU A 56 23.13 -5.18 4.50
N ASP A 57 24.34 -4.64 4.71
CA ASP A 57 25.61 -5.28 4.37
C ASP A 57 25.82 -6.65 5.06
N ALA A 58 25.13 -6.89 6.18
CA ALA A 58 25.19 -8.12 6.96
C ALA A 58 24.03 -9.11 6.68
N CYS A 59 23.01 -8.71 5.93
CA CYS A 59 21.80 -9.53 5.69
C CYS A 59 21.77 -10.03 4.25
N VAL A 60 21.55 -11.34 4.08
CA VAL A 60 21.50 -11.98 2.74
C VAL A 60 20.07 -12.34 2.35
N ASP A 61 19.28 -12.82 3.30
CA ASP A 61 17.90 -13.24 3.11
C ASP A 61 16.95 -12.51 4.07
N LEU A 62 16.02 -11.73 3.52
CA LEU A 62 15.03 -10.99 4.27
C LEU A 62 13.62 -11.48 3.95
N GLN A 63 12.79 -11.62 4.97
CA GLN A 63 11.36 -11.84 4.80
C GLN A 63 10.61 -10.52 4.99
N LEU A 64 9.82 -10.14 3.99
CA LEU A 64 8.88 -9.02 4.09
C LEU A 64 7.55 -9.55 4.64
N LEU A 65 7.14 -9.02 5.78
CA LEU A 65 5.80 -9.21 6.34
C LEU A 65 5.01 -7.91 6.16
N LEU A 66 3.78 -8.04 5.66
CA LEU A 66 2.83 -6.93 5.57
C LEU A 66 1.90 -6.96 6.78
N LEU A 67 1.95 -5.90 7.57
CA LEU A 67 1.07 -5.68 8.70
C LEU A 67 -0.33 -5.29 8.25
N ARG A 68 -1.33 -5.67 9.04
CA ARG A 68 -2.70 -5.21 8.85
C ARG A 68 -2.84 -3.75 9.31
N VAL A 69 -3.69 -3.02 8.62
CA VAL A 69 -4.08 -1.67 9.02
C VAL A 69 -4.78 -1.74 10.37
N SER A 70 -4.25 -1.01 11.34
CA SER A 70 -4.81 -0.85 12.68
C SER A 70 -5.54 0.50 12.80
N ASP A 71 -6.24 0.74 13.91
CA ASP A 71 -6.91 2.02 14.14
C ASP A 71 -5.97 3.23 14.05
N GLN A 72 -4.70 3.06 14.43
CA GLN A 72 -3.69 4.13 14.37
C GLN A 72 -3.25 4.44 12.93
N THR A 73 -3.27 3.46 12.02
CA THR A 73 -2.82 3.60 10.63
C THR A 73 -3.97 3.71 9.63
N ARG A 74 -5.22 3.61 10.09
CA ARG A 74 -6.43 3.73 9.26
C ARG A 74 -6.48 5.01 8.44
N ASP A 75 -6.14 6.14 9.06
CA ASP A 75 -6.17 7.45 8.40
C ASP A 75 -5.08 7.59 7.34
N CYS A 76 -3.87 7.12 7.66
CA CYS A 76 -2.76 7.09 6.70
C CYS A 76 -3.11 6.19 5.51
N ALA A 77 -3.65 5.00 5.77
CA ALA A 77 -4.07 4.06 4.74
C ALA A 77 -5.18 4.63 3.85
N ALA A 78 -6.14 5.36 4.43
CA ALA A 78 -7.19 6.04 3.67
C ALA A 78 -6.62 7.13 2.75
N LEU A 79 -5.75 7.99 3.28
CA LEU A 79 -5.09 9.04 2.50
C LEU A 79 -4.21 8.48 1.38
N ASP A 80 -3.45 7.43 1.67
CA ASP A 80 -2.61 6.75 0.68
C ASP A 80 -3.46 6.06 -0.39
N LEU A 81 -4.61 5.48 -0.04
CA LEU A 81 -5.52 4.87 -1.01
C LEU A 81 -6.11 5.92 -1.95
N MET A 82 -6.48 7.10 -1.43
CA MET A 82 -6.93 8.22 -2.26
C MET A 82 -5.83 8.75 -3.18
N SER A 83 -4.61 8.87 -2.67
CA SER A 83 -3.43 9.27 -3.46
C SER A 83 -3.12 8.24 -4.55
N ALA A 84 -3.18 6.95 -4.22
CA ALA A 84 -3.01 5.85 -5.14
C ALA A 84 -4.07 5.89 -6.24
N ALA A 85 -5.35 6.12 -5.87
CA ALA A 85 -6.43 6.25 -6.82
C ALA A 85 -6.20 7.40 -7.81
N ARG A 86 -5.77 8.57 -7.32
CA ARG A 86 -5.48 9.73 -8.17
C ARG A 86 -4.34 9.49 -9.16
N LYS A 87 -3.28 8.81 -8.70
CA LYS A 87 -2.06 8.54 -9.48
C LYS A 87 -2.14 7.24 -10.29
N ASN A 88 -3.24 6.51 -10.23
CA ASN A 88 -3.37 5.17 -10.78
C ASN A 88 -2.30 4.18 -10.25
N HIS A 89 -1.88 4.30 -9.00
CA HIS A 89 -0.90 3.38 -8.39
C HIS A 89 -1.58 2.07 -7.94
N ILE A 90 -1.95 1.24 -8.92
CA ILE A 90 -2.72 -0.01 -8.74
C ILE A 90 -2.08 -0.94 -7.70
N LYS A 91 -0.76 -1.13 -7.74
CA LYS A 91 -0.04 -2.02 -6.81
C LYS A 91 -0.22 -1.58 -5.35
N MET A 92 -0.13 -0.28 -5.10
CA MET A 92 -0.29 0.28 -3.76
C MET A 92 -1.73 0.22 -3.28
N ALA A 93 -2.69 0.54 -4.15
CA ALA A 93 -4.11 0.38 -3.82
C ALA A 93 -4.44 -1.08 -3.47
N ARG A 94 -3.94 -2.05 -4.24
CA ARG A 94 -4.09 -3.48 -3.95
C ARG A 94 -3.51 -3.85 -2.59
N CYS A 95 -2.27 -3.48 -2.32
CA CYS A 95 -1.62 -3.75 -1.03
C CYS A 95 -2.42 -3.18 0.14
N LEU A 96 -2.86 -1.93 0.06
CA LEU A 96 -3.63 -1.28 1.12
C LEU A 96 -4.93 -2.05 1.40
N LEU A 97 -5.65 -2.45 0.36
CA LEU A 97 -6.91 -3.18 0.48
C LEU A 97 -6.71 -4.60 1.03
N GLU A 98 -5.64 -5.29 0.62
CA GLU A 98 -5.24 -6.60 1.16
C GLU A 98 -4.84 -6.50 2.64
N CYS A 99 -4.21 -5.40 3.05
CA CYS A 99 -3.87 -5.12 4.44
C CYS A 99 -5.07 -4.68 5.29
N GLY A 100 -6.27 -4.57 4.72
CA GLY A 100 -7.49 -4.22 5.45
C GLY A 100 -7.75 -2.71 5.55
N ALA A 101 -7.23 -1.91 4.62
CA ALA A 101 -7.64 -0.51 4.50
C ALA A 101 -9.17 -0.39 4.39
N VAL A 102 -9.69 0.74 4.88
CA VAL A 102 -11.14 1.00 5.00
C VAL A 102 -11.82 0.81 3.64
N LYS A 103 -12.86 -0.02 3.61
CA LYS A 103 -13.72 -0.24 2.43
C LYS A 103 -15.01 0.58 2.48
N ASP A 104 -15.23 1.27 3.59
CA ASP A 104 -16.44 2.03 3.84
C ASP A 104 -16.38 3.42 3.19
N SER A 105 -17.05 3.55 2.06
CA SER A 105 -17.24 4.82 1.35
C SER A 105 -17.83 5.94 2.22
N GLN A 106 -18.66 5.62 3.23
CA GLN A 106 -19.26 6.63 4.11
C GLN A 106 -18.22 7.25 5.05
N ALA A 107 -17.33 6.44 5.62
CA ALA A 107 -16.22 6.95 6.44
C ALA A 107 -15.34 7.91 5.64
N PHE A 108 -15.05 7.59 4.37
CA PHE A 108 -14.32 8.47 3.47
C PHE A 108 -15.05 9.78 3.20
N LEU A 109 -16.36 9.72 2.92
CA LEU A 109 -17.16 10.92 2.67
C LEU A 109 -17.30 11.80 3.91
N GLN A 110 -17.52 11.24 5.10
CA GLN A 110 -17.61 12.02 6.32
C GLN A 110 -16.32 12.78 6.63
N LYS A 111 -15.17 12.13 6.40
CA LYS A 111 -13.87 12.68 6.79
C LYS A 111 -13.17 13.50 5.70
N TYR A 112 -13.22 13.03 4.45
CA TYR A 112 -12.49 13.60 3.32
C TYR A 112 -13.40 14.17 2.24
N LEU A 113 -14.73 13.98 2.36
CA LEU A 113 -15.74 14.49 1.44
C LEU A 113 -15.57 14.01 -0.01
N THR A 114 -14.84 12.91 -0.21
CA THR A 114 -14.67 12.20 -1.48
C THR A 114 -14.23 10.76 -1.19
N THR A 115 -14.34 9.87 -2.17
CA THR A 115 -13.90 8.48 -2.06
C THR A 115 -12.79 8.17 -3.06
N PRO A 116 -11.93 7.16 -2.80
CA PRO A 116 -10.97 6.69 -3.79
C PRO A 116 -11.64 6.32 -5.13
N LEU A 117 -12.86 5.78 -5.07
CA LEU A 117 -13.63 5.38 -6.26
C LEU A 117 -14.07 6.61 -7.08
N LEU A 118 -14.57 7.67 -6.42
CA LEU A 118 -14.90 8.92 -7.10
C LEU A 118 -13.66 9.54 -7.75
N ILE A 119 -12.52 9.52 -7.05
CA ILE A 119 -11.25 10.02 -7.61
C ILE A 119 -10.86 9.22 -8.86
N ALA A 120 -10.92 7.89 -8.81
CA ALA A 120 -10.61 7.03 -9.96
C ALA A 120 -11.57 7.29 -11.14
N ALA A 121 -12.87 7.48 -10.87
CA ALA A 121 -13.86 7.81 -11.89
C ALA A 121 -13.61 9.20 -12.52
N GLU A 122 -13.38 10.23 -11.70
CA GLU A 122 -13.10 11.60 -12.16
C GLU A 122 -11.79 11.68 -12.98
N THR A 123 -10.81 10.83 -12.66
CA THR A 123 -9.52 10.78 -13.37
C THR A 123 -9.50 9.83 -14.56
N GLY A 124 -10.57 9.04 -14.76
CA GLY A 124 -10.68 8.07 -15.87
C GLY A 124 -9.89 6.77 -15.68
N HIS A 125 -9.45 6.47 -14.45
CA HIS A 125 -8.66 5.27 -14.14
C HIS A 125 -9.55 4.04 -13.98
N LEU A 126 -9.96 3.45 -15.11
CA LEU A 126 -10.90 2.33 -15.14
C LEU A 126 -10.42 1.11 -14.34
N GLU A 127 -9.15 0.72 -14.47
CA GLU A 127 -8.59 -0.42 -13.73
C GLU A 127 -8.60 -0.18 -12.22
N MET A 128 -8.31 1.05 -11.79
CA MET A 128 -8.37 1.44 -10.39
C MET A 128 -9.81 1.40 -9.88
N ALA A 129 -10.76 1.93 -10.65
CA ALA A 129 -12.18 1.90 -10.28
C ALA A 129 -12.68 0.46 -10.13
N ARG A 130 -12.32 -0.44 -11.06
CA ARG A 130 -12.64 -1.87 -10.97
C ARG A 130 -12.08 -2.50 -9.70
N LEU A 131 -10.80 -2.27 -9.42
CA LEU A 131 -10.14 -2.81 -8.22
C LEU A 131 -10.82 -2.32 -6.93
N LEU A 132 -11.21 -1.05 -6.86
CA LEU A 132 -11.90 -0.50 -5.69
C LEU A 132 -13.31 -1.08 -5.52
N VAL A 133 -14.04 -1.27 -6.62
CA VAL A 133 -15.36 -1.91 -6.62
C VAL A 133 -15.27 -3.38 -6.21
N GLU A 134 -14.31 -4.13 -6.74
CA GLU A 134 -14.03 -5.53 -6.36
C GLU A 134 -13.67 -5.65 -4.88
N ALA A 135 -12.96 -4.67 -4.34
CA ALA A 135 -12.64 -4.62 -2.93
C ALA A 135 -13.86 -4.32 -2.03
N GLY A 136 -15.02 -3.99 -2.60
CA GLY A 136 -16.26 -3.71 -1.89
C GLY A 136 -16.45 -2.23 -1.54
N MET A 137 -15.69 -1.31 -2.17
CA MET A 137 -15.98 0.11 -2.02
C MET A 137 -17.32 0.43 -2.69
N GLY A 138 -18.28 0.88 -1.88
CA GLY A 138 -19.67 1.09 -2.29
C GLY A 138 -19.79 2.06 -3.47
N LYS A 139 -20.59 1.64 -4.45
CA LYS A 139 -20.86 2.33 -5.72
C LYS A 139 -21.72 3.59 -5.52
N ASP A 140 -22.56 3.58 -4.49
CA ASP A 140 -23.58 4.60 -4.22
C ASP A 140 -23.05 5.79 -3.41
N ALA A 141 -21.72 5.94 -3.33
CA ALA A 141 -21.10 7.03 -2.61
C ALA A 141 -21.35 8.37 -3.33
N LYS A 142 -22.21 9.22 -2.76
CA LYS A 142 -22.46 10.56 -3.28
C LYS A 142 -21.34 11.51 -2.85
N GLY A 143 -20.54 11.94 -3.81
CA GLY A 143 -19.53 12.99 -3.58
C GLY A 143 -20.17 14.36 -3.32
N ARG A 144 -19.34 15.35 -2.97
CA ARG A 144 -19.76 16.74 -2.70
C ARG A 144 -20.60 17.41 -3.79
N ARG A 145 -20.59 16.90 -5.02
CA ARG A 145 -21.35 17.40 -6.17
C ARG A 145 -22.65 16.64 -6.44
N GLY A 146 -23.06 15.73 -5.55
CA GLY A 146 -24.15 14.78 -5.82
C GLY A 146 -23.78 13.71 -6.85
N LEU A 147 -22.53 13.69 -7.32
CA LEU A 147 -22.01 12.71 -8.27
C LEU A 147 -21.83 11.37 -7.55
N THR A 148 -22.49 10.34 -8.07
CA THR A 148 -22.15 8.94 -7.83
C THR A 148 -20.98 8.56 -8.73
N ALA A 149 -20.17 7.58 -8.31
CA ALA A 149 -19.04 7.13 -9.11
C ALA A 149 -19.44 6.28 -10.34
N LEU A 150 -20.73 5.93 -10.44
CA LEU A 150 -21.42 5.26 -11.55
C LEU A 150 -22.65 6.09 -11.93
#